data_AF-A0A9D4TVP7-F1
#
_entry.id   AF-A0A9D4TVP7-F1
#
_cell.length_a   1.000
_cell.length_b   1.000
_cell.length_c   1.000
_cell.angle_alpha   90.00
_cell.angle_beta   90.00
_cell.angle_gamma   90.00
#
_symmetry.space_group_name_H-M   'P 1'
#
loop_
_entity.id
_entity.type
_entity.pdbx_description
1 polymer ?
#
loop_
_entity_poly.entity_id
_entity_poly.type
_entity_poly.pdbx_seq_one_letter_code
_entity_poly.pdbx_strand_id
1 'polypeptide(L)'
;MSIACIAYLESLLRHELAQHTPDVAKLSIALGAVELSLTSKDVSKQQWPQDLQATVQELDAAFEQWVGGVTTNAALTAAPSTAAKVKAVADAVWSKLNKGYSKDLQHAQHVYSFAALLLPQGVPGLKKQLDCAGVVTTAYAACHALSRRFPQHADLATVRMQVSEDHCWVQLAADGGRLTSVEVTTDTPAKRGLPVAADAWSGWLYCGGQAVLCTPHQALAALVTSLNPAISGGRKGSDSEHLQAVQLRLLEVLLEVEPSALYPAALCALADLKEVAAQDELDAARDSGDAAQLAQLLQRRPGDAQELFERAIRLAGGTIGSAAPLAGAAAAAAAAAAAAAAAEAAEGGTVAGNDAAQGGTSIEAAQLPHVECITASADVSQAVASSAGEMWNRGGGSEGCRQWYVYSYLASFLGRRAAFLASCSGMGWEQQEAARQTYVAALEAASRGAAVLATYRFCPATDEQLHKDIEGVLEEVFRDGLTAMASGGQICDPAPLTALLLLWDGVCHLFSGKAKPSGWVALLLKAAKLFSAQTRVAAAEAVRGRVSSSPMAAASPLWGELKAAQLRPLFETADVPDIGSGGQNERAGKRQRR
;
A
#
# COMPACT_ATOMS: atom_id res chain seq x y z
N MET A 1 0.77 7.58 -26.37
CA MET A 1 -0.36 7.05 -25.57
C MET A 1 -1.61 6.99 -26.43
N SER A 2 -2.38 5.89 -26.41
CA SER A 2 -3.68 5.84 -27.10
C SER A 2 -4.73 6.56 -26.26
N ILE A 3 -4.94 7.85 -26.54
CA ILE A 3 -5.94 8.70 -25.86
C ILE A 3 -7.33 8.05 -25.90
N ALA A 4 -7.66 7.32 -26.98
CA ALA A 4 -8.95 6.65 -27.15
C ALA A 4 -9.19 5.52 -26.13
N CYS A 5 -8.19 4.67 -25.84
CA CYS A 5 -8.33 3.58 -24.87
C CYS A 5 -8.53 4.12 -23.45
N ILE A 6 -7.74 5.14 -23.07
CA ILE A 6 -7.87 5.79 -21.75
C ILE A 6 -9.23 6.45 -21.61
N ALA A 7 -9.66 7.22 -22.63
CA ALA A 7 -10.97 7.87 -22.62
C ALA A 7 -12.13 6.86 -22.51
N TYR A 8 -12.02 5.70 -23.16
CA TYR A 8 -12.99 4.63 -23.03
C TYR A 8 -13.02 4.05 -21.61
N LEU A 9 -11.84 3.74 -21.02
CA LEU A 9 -11.76 3.22 -19.65
C LEU A 9 -12.31 4.21 -18.62
N GLU A 10 -11.98 5.50 -18.74
CA GLU A 10 -12.52 6.55 -17.87
C GLU A 10 -14.04 6.66 -18.00
N SER A 11 -14.55 6.67 -19.24
CA SER A 11 -15.99 6.73 -19.51
C SER A 11 -16.72 5.54 -18.92
N LEU A 12 -16.19 4.33 -19.12
CA LEU A 12 -16.74 3.09 -18.58
C LEU A 12 -16.73 3.12 -17.05
N LEU A 13 -15.60 3.47 -16.42
CA LEU A 13 -15.50 3.56 -14.97
C LEU A 13 -16.49 4.57 -14.38
N ARG A 14 -16.58 5.78 -14.96
CA ARG A 14 -17.54 6.80 -14.52
C ARG A 14 -18.99 6.34 -14.69
N HIS A 15 -19.30 5.64 -15.78
CA HIS A 15 -20.62 5.07 -16.00
C HIS A 15 -20.99 4.06 -14.93
N GLU A 16 -20.08 3.13 -14.60
CA GLU A 16 -20.31 2.10 -13.59
C GLU A 16 -20.38 2.68 -12.17
N LEU A 17 -19.55 3.70 -11.85
CA LEU A 17 -19.62 4.41 -10.57
C LEU A 17 -20.97 5.11 -10.36
N ALA A 18 -21.61 5.59 -11.43
CA ALA A 18 -22.94 6.19 -11.35
C ALA A 18 -24.06 5.17 -11.07
N GLN A 19 -23.80 3.86 -11.23
CA GLN A 19 -24.77 2.81 -10.95
C GLN A 19 -24.76 2.43 -9.47
N HIS A 20 -25.95 2.11 -8.93
CA HIS A 20 -26.06 1.49 -7.61
C HIS A 20 -25.54 0.04 -7.62
N THR A 21 -25.72 -0.66 -8.74
CA THR A 21 -25.25 -2.03 -8.96
C THR A 21 -24.35 -2.07 -10.18
N PRO A 22 -23.07 -1.68 -10.04
CA PRO A 22 -22.12 -1.64 -11.15
C PRO A 22 -21.89 -3.02 -11.77
N ASP A 23 -21.62 -3.02 -13.07
CA ASP A 23 -21.16 -4.18 -13.81
C ASP A 23 -19.65 -4.32 -13.74
N VAL A 24 -19.19 -5.10 -12.77
CA VAL A 24 -17.76 -5.37 -12.58
C VAL A 24 -17.15 -6.20 -13.72
N ALA A 25 -17.95 -6.98 -14.46
CA ALA A 25 -17.44 -7.85 -15.51
C ALA A 25 -16.87 -7.02 -16.66
N LYS A 26 -17.65 -6.03 -17.14
CA LYS A 26 -17.26 -5.15 -18.25
C LYS A 26 -15.99 -4.38 -17.97
N LEU A 27 -15.90 -3.72 -16.80
CA LEU A 27 -14.68 -2.99 -16.43
C LEU A 27 -13.50 -3.95 -16.31
N SER A 28 -13.68 -5.10 -15.66
CA SER A 28 -12.60 -6.07 -15.51
C SER A 28 -12.11 -6.63 -16.86
N ILE A 29 -13.01 -6.86 -17.82
CA ILE A 29 -12.66 -7.26 -19.18
C ILE A 29 -11.83 -6.17 -19.87
N ALA A 30 -12.26 -4.91 -19.76
CA ALA A 30 -11.56 -3.78 -20.38
C ALA A 30 -10.14 -3.58 -19.81
N LEU A 31 -10.01 -3.65 -18.48
CA LEU A 31 -8.72 -3.54 -17.79
C LEU A 31 -7.76 -4.67 -18.21
N GLY A 32 -8.23 -5.92 -18.18
CA GLY A 32 -7.39 -7.05 -18.56
C GLY A 32 -6.98 -7.06 -20.04
N ALA A 33 -7.83 -6.55 -20.94
CA ALA A 33 -7.49 -6.39 -22.35
C ALA A 33 -6.33 -5.40 -22.55
N VAL A 34 -6.39 -4.25 -21.87
CA VAL A 34 -5.31 -3.24 -21.94
C VAL A 34 -4.05 -3.74 -21.24
N GLU A 35 -4.17 -4.37 -20.07
CA GLU A 35 -3.04 -4.91 -19.34
C GLU A 35 -2.25 -5.92 -20.17
N LEU A 36 -2.90 -6.98 -20.67
CA LEU A 36 -2.22 -8.02 -21.43
C LEU A 36 -1.51 -7.45 -22.68
N SER A 37 -2.16 -6.48 -23.34
CA SER A 37 -1.62 -5.78 -24.50
C SER A 37 -0.37 -4.95 -24.21
N LEU A 38 -0.20 -4.47 -22.98
CA LEU A 38 0.87 -3.55 -22.59
C LEU A 38 1.97 -4.20 -21.73
N THR A 39 1.81 -5.45 -21.30
CA THR A 39 2.76 -6.18 -20.43
C THR A 39 3.43 -7.38 -21.11
N SER A 40 3.28 -7.51 -22.43
CA SER A 40 3.99 -8.52 -23.22
C SER A 40 5.51 -8.40 -23.03
N LYS A 41 6.18 -9.55 -22.82
CA LYS A 41 7.66 -9.63 -22.80
C LYS A 41 8.31 -9.09 -24.08
N ASP A 42 7.65 -9.34 -25.20
CA ASP A 42 8.08 -8.89 -26.51
C ASP A 42 7.58 -7.46 -26.73
N VAL A 43 8.48 -6.49 -26.61
CA VAL A 43 8.19 -5.05 -26.75
C VAL A 43 7.55 -4.73 -28.10
N SER A 44 7.89 -5.47 -29.17
CA SER A 44 7.28 -5.26 -30.49
C SER A 44 5.78 -5.56 -30.53
N LYS A 45 5.31 -6.38 -29.58
CA LYS A 45 3.91 -6.76 -29.40
C LYS A 45 3.18 -5.90 -28.37
N GLN A 46 3.89 -5.02 -27.66
CA GLN A 46 3.24 -4.08 -26.74
C GLN A 46 2.52 -3.01 -27.56
N GLN A 47 1.22 -3.20 -27.74
CA GLN A 47 0.40 -2.33 -28.57
C GLN A 47 -0.96 -2.16 -27.93
N TRP A 48 -1.43 -0.92 -27.91
CA TRP A 48 -2.79 -0.61 -27.47
C TRP A 48 -3.81 -1.41 -28.29
N PRO A 49 -4.89 -1.93 -27.66
CA PRO A 49 -5.99 -2.52 -28.40
C PRO A 49 -6.53 -1.54 -29.45
N GLN A 50 -6.65 -1.98 -30.70
CA GLN A 50 -7.09 -1.11 -31.81
C GLN A 50 -8.54 -0.63 -31.61
N ASP A 51 -9.42 -1.54 -31.22
CA ASP A 51 -10.80 -1.26 -30.86
C ASP A 51 -11.12 -1.94 -29.52
N LEU A 52 -10.77 -1.24 -28.43
CA LEU A 52 -11.02 -1.73 -27.08
C LEU A 52 -12.52 -1.93 -26.83
N GLN A 53 -13.37 -1.04 -27.34
CA GLN A 53 -14.81 -1.12 -27.13
C GLN A 53 -15.41 -2.38 -27.78
N ALA A 54 -15.06 -2.65 -29.04
CA ALA A 54 -15.52 -3.87 -29.72
C ALA A 54 -14.99 -5.13 -29.02
N THR A 55 -13.73 -5.13 -28.58
CA THR A 55 -13.13 -6.25 -27.83
C THR A 55 -13.90 -6.53 -26.53
N VAL A 56 -14.23 -5.47 -25.79
CA VAL A 56 -15.00 -5.59 -24.54
C VAL A 56 -16.40 -6.12 -24.82
N GLN A 57 -17.08 -5.62 -25.85
CA GLN A 57 -18.43 -6.07 -26.23
C GLN A 57 -18.47 -7.56 -26.60
N GLU A 58 -17.49 -8.04 -27.37
CA GLU A 58 -17.40 -9.46 -27.76
C GLU A 58 -17.19 -10.36 -26.54
N LEU A 59 -16.23 -10.01 -25.68
CA LEU A 59 -15.88 -10.79 -24.51
C LEU A 59 -16.98 -10.76 -23.44
N ASP A 60 -17.63 -9.62 -23.24
CA ASP A 60 -18.78 -9.47 -22.35
C ASP A 60 -19.95 -10.33 -22.83
N ALA A 61 -20.25 -10.32 -24.13
CA ALA A 61 -21.27 -11.19 -24.71
C ALA A 61 -20.96 -12.68 -24.51
N ALA A 62 -19.69 -13.07 -24.68
CA ALA A 62 -19.25 -14.45 -24.43
C ALA A 62 -19.40 -14.84 -22.93
N PHE A 63 -19.03 -13.94 -22.03
CA PHE A 63 -19.21 -14.13 -20.58
C PHE A 63 -20.69 -14.26 -20.20
N GLU A 64 -21.54 -13.37 -20.69
CA GLU A 64 -22.97 -13.39 -20.45
C GLU A 64 -23.64 -14.64 -21.05
N GLN A 65 -23.19 -15.11 -22.22
CA GLN A 65 -23.67 -16.38 -22.78
C GLN A 65 -23.30 -17.56 -21.87
N TRP A 66 -22.07 -17.59 -21.36
CA TRP A 66 -21.64 -18.62 -20.41
C TRP A 66 -22.44 -18.58 -19.11
N VAL A 67 -22.68 -17.39 -18.53
CA VAL A 67 -23.53 -17.22 -17.34
C VAL A 67 -24.93 -17.78 -17.59
N GLY A 68 -25.51 -17.53 -18.78
CA GLY A 68 -26.78 -18.13 -19.17
C GLY A 68 -26.74 -19.66 -19.18
N GLY A 69 -25.65 -20.25 -19.71
CA GLY A 69 -25.44 -21.70 -19.68
C GLY A 69 -25.29 -22.28 -18.27
N VAL A 70 -24.68 -21.54 -17.33
CA VAL A 70 -24.51 -21.97 -15.93
C VAL A 70 -25.85 -22.22 -15.23
N THR A 71 -26.94 -21.57 -15.65
CA THR A 71 -28.29 -21.81 -15.08
C THR A 71 -28.81 -23.24 -15.28
N THR A 72 -28.25 -23.97 -16.26
CA THR A 72 -28.61 -25.38 -16.52
C THR A 72 -27.77 -26.36 -15.68
N ASN A 73 -26.81 -25.86 -14.89
CA ASN A 73 -25.97 -26.70 -14.04
C ASN A 73 -26.79 -27.31 -12.90
N ALA A 74 -26.83 -28.65 -12.85
CA ALA A 74 -27.58 -29.40 -11.85
C ALA A 74 -27.19 -29.03 -10.40
N ALA A 75 -25.92 -28.73 -10.13
CA ALA A 75 -25.45 -28.34 -8.81
C ALA A 75 -25.98 -26.96 -8.39
N LEU A 76 -26.13 -26.02 -9.34
CA LEU A 76 -26.71 -24.71 -9.08
C LEU A 76 -28.22 -24.83 -8.87
N THR A 77 -28.92 -25.60 -9.71
CA THR A 77 -30.37 -25.79 -9.62
C THR A 77 -30.78 -26.50 -8.34
N ALA A 78 -29.99 -27.46 -7.86
CA ALA A 78 -30.25 -28.20 -6.64
C ALA A 78 -29.70 -27.53 -5.37
N ALA A 79 -29.01 -26.38 -5.47
CA ALA A 79 -28.34 -25.75 -4.35
C ALA A 79 -29.34 -25.28 -3.27
N PRO A 80 -29.23 -25.77 -2.01
CA PRO A 80 -30.19 -25.47 -0.95
C PRO A 80 -29.97 -24.10 -0.27
N SER A 81 -28.86 -23.42 -0.58
CA SER A 81 -28.48 -22.16 0.07
C SER A 81 -27.66 -21.27 -0.86
N THR A 82 -27.57 -19.98 -0.56
CA THR A 82 -26.73 -19.02 -1.30
C THR A 82 -25.26 -19.44 -1.30
N ALA A 83 -24.74 -19.98 -0.18
CA ALA A 83 -23.37 -20.52 -0.13
C ALA A 83 -23.18 -21.72 -1.08
N ALA A 84 -24.16 -22.62 -1.17
CA ALA A 84 -24.12 -23.73 -2.12
C ALA A 84 -24.21 -23.24 -3.57
N LYS A 85 -24.98 -22.18 -3.84
CA LYS A 85 -25.03 -21.54 -5.17
C LYS A 85 -23.68 -20.90 -5.53
N VAL A 86 -23.06 -20.16 -4.62
CA VAL A 86 -21.71 -19.59 -4.83
C VAL A 86 -20.68 -20.68 -5.08
N LYS A 87 -20.74 -21.79 -4.33
CA LYS A 87 -19.90 -22.96 -4.59
C LYS A 87 -20.10 -23.49 -6.01
N ALA A 88 -21.35 -23.68 -6.45
CA ALA A 88 -21.66 -24.18 -7.77
C ALA A 88 -21.15 -23.25 -8.89
N VAL A 89 -21.25 -21.93 -8.70
CA VAL A 89 -20.69 -20.92 -9.60
C VAL A 89 -19.16 -21.02 -9.63
N ALA A 90 -18.50 -21.07 -8.46
CA ALA A 90 -17.05 -21.23 -8.38
C ALA A 90 -16.58 -22.52 -9.05
N ASP A 91 -17.25 -23.66 -8.80
CA ASP A 91 -16.96 -24.93 -9.45
C ASP A 91 -17.11 -24.83 -10.99
N ALA A 92 -18.12 -24.08 -11.48
CA ALA A 92 -18.29 -23.84 -12.91
C ALA A 92 -17.14 -23.01 -13.50
N VAL A 93 -16.64 -21.99 -12.78
CA VAL A 93 -15.43 -21.24 -13.19
C VAL A 93 -14.23 -22.18 -13.25
N TRP A 94 -13.96 -22.90 -12.17
CA TRP A 94 -12.84 -23.84 -12.08
C TRP A 94 -12.88 -24.94 -13.14
N SER A 95 -14.06 -25.36 -13.59
CA SER A 95 -14.21 -26.36 -14.65
C SER A 95 -13.63 -25.91 -16.01
N LYS A 96 -13.42 -24.60 -16.21
CA LYS A 96 -12.83 -24.03 -17.42
C LYS A 96 -11.32 -23.84 -17.34
N LEU A 97 -10.73 -23.98 -16.15
CA LEU A 97 -9.32 -23.73 -15.90
C LEU A 97 -8.50 -25.04 -15.99
N ASN A 98 -7.22 -24.92 -16.33
CA ASN A 98 -6.29 -26.04 -16.33
C ASN A 98 -6.03 -26.56 -14.92
N LYS A 99 -5.69 -27.85 -14.81
CA LYS A 99 -5.18 -28.44 -13.56
C LYS A 99 -3.78 -27.86 -13.28
N GLY A 100 -3.60 -27.31 -12.07
CA GLY A 100 -2.39 -26.59 -11.67
C GLY A 100 -2.74 -25.14 -11.37
N TYR A 101 -3.01 -24.86 -10.11
CA TYR A 101 -3.29 -23.51 -9.61
C TYR A 101 -1.98 -22.82 -9.21
N SER A 102 -1.85 -21.56 -9.59
CA SER A 102 -0.78 -20.68 -9.14
C SER A 102 -1.45 -19.46 -8.54
N LYS A 103 -1.32 -19.28 -7.21
CA LYS A 103 -1.91 -18.15 -6.48
C LYS A 103 -1.45 -16.80 -7.04
N ASP A 104 -0.20 -16.75 -7.51
CA ASP A 104 0.50 -15.50 -7.87
C ASP A 104 0.80 -15.43 -9.38
N LEU A 105 -0.10 -15.96 -10.22
CA LEU A 105 0.07 -15.86 -11.66
C LEU A 105 -0.14 -14.42 -12.13
N GLN A 106 0.89 -13.81 -12.72
CA GLN A 106 0.78 -12.46 -13.29
C GLN A 106 -0.27 -12.37 -14.41
N HIS A 107 -0.97 -11.23 -14.47
CA HIS A 107 -1.97 -10.89 -15.49
C HIS A 107 -3.15 -11.87 -15.58
N ALA A 108 -3.54 -12.45 -14.44
CA ALA A 108 -4.60 -13.45 -14.35
C ALA A 108 -5.71 -13.06 -13.34
N GLN A 109 -5.73 -11.81 -12.90
CA GLN A 109 -6.62 -11.24 -11.88
C GLN A 109 -7.96 -10.71 -12.43
N HIS A 110 -8.10 -10.60 -13.74
CA HIS A 110 -9.26 -9.99 -14.38
C HIS A 110 -10.16 -11.01 -15.08
N VAL A 111 -11.47 -10.72 -15.11
CA VAL A 111 -12.50 -11.50 -15.85
C VAL A 111 -12.12 -11.65 -17.32
N TYR A 112 -11.39 -10.69 -17.89
CA TYR A 112 -10.78 -10.80 -19.23
C TYR A 112 -10.15 -12.18 -19.46
N SER A 113 -9.30 -12.63 -18.54
CA SER A 113 -8.54 -13.88 -18.69
C SER A 113 -9.44 -15.10 -18.70
N PHE A 114 -10.63 -15.02 -18.12
CA PHE A 114 -11.67 -16.05 -18.18
C PHE A 114 -12.53 -15.93 -19.44
N ALA A 115 -13.03 -14.73 -19.74
CA ALA A 115 -13.91 -14.45 -20.88
C ALA A 115 -13.24 -14.80 -22.21
N ALA A 116 -11.95 -14.51 -22.35
CA ALA A 116 -11.15 -14.87 -23.50
C ALA A 116 -11.08 -16.39 -23.75
N LEU A 117 -11.24 -17.23 -22.73
CA LEU A 117 -11.28 -18.69 -22.86
C LEU A 117 -12.62 -19.20 -23.41
N LEU A 118 -13.66 -18.37 -23.35
CA LEU A 118 -15.00 -18.72 -23.81
C LEU A 118 -15.16 -18.52 -25.32
N LEU A 119 -14.26 -17.75 -25.94
CA LEU A 119 -14.25 -17.56 -27.40
C LEU A 119 -13.90 -18.88 -28.11
N PRO A 120 -14.52 -19.20 -29.26
CA PRO A 120 -14.30 -20.47 -29.97
C PRO A 120 -12.84 -20.76 -30.31
N GLN A 121 -12.05 -19.73 -30.61
CA GLN A 121 -10.64 -19.84 -30.96
C GLN A 121 -9.69 -19.54 -29.78
N GLY A 122 -10.25 -19.10 -28.64
CA GLY A 122 -9.49 -18.52 -27.54
C GLY A 122 -8.71 -17.27 -27.95
N VAL A 123 -7.90 -16.76 -27.02
CA VAL A 123 -6.91 -15.70 -27.29
C VAL A 123 -5.51 -16.32 -27.28
N PRO A 124 -4.73 -16.24 -28.38
CA PRO A 124 -3.39 -16.81 -28.45
C PRO A 124 -2.47 -16.32 -27.32
N GLY A 125 -1.72 -17.24 -26.71
CA GLY A 125 -0.75 -16.92 -25.65
C GLY A 125 -1.35 -16.79 -24.25
N LEU A 126 -2.68 -16.77 -24.12
CA LEU A 126 -3.34 -16.72 -22.82
C LEU A 126 -3.38 -18.11 -22.16
N LYS A 127 -2.95 -18.17 -20.90
CA LYS A 127 -3.06 -19.40 -20.10
C LYS A 127 -4.51 -19.59 -19.65
N LYS A 128 -4.97 -20.84 -19.62
CA LYS A 128 -6.28 -21.21 -19.05
C LYS A 128 -6.22 -21.23 -17.51
N GLN A 129 -5.83 -20.13 -16.90
CA GLN A 129 -5.59 -20.01 -15.47
C GLN A 129 -6.05 -18.63 -14.97
N LEU A 130 -6.43 -18.59 -13.70
CA LEU A 130 -6.69 -17.38 -12.94
C LEU A 130 -5.84 -17.41 -11.67
N ASP A 131 -5.46 -16.25 -11.17
CA ASP A 131 -4.85 -16.12 -9.85
C ASP A 131 -5.92 -16.10 -8.74
N CYS A 132 -5.53 -15.86 -7.49
CA CYS A 132 -6.51 -15.79 -6.39
C CYS A 132 -7.59 -14.72 -6.61
N ALA A 133 -7.22 -13.51 -7.00
CA ALA A 133 -8.13 -12.40 -7.22
C ALA A 133 -9.03 -12.62 -8.44
N GLY A 134 -8.50 -13.22 -9.51
CA GLY A 134 -9.23 -13.53 -10.73
C GLY A 134 -10.33 -14.56 -10.52
N VAL A 135 -10.09 -15.59 -9.72
CA VAL A 135 -11.13 -16.57 -9.34
C VAL A 135 -12.26 -15.88 -8.58
N VAL A 136 -11.93 -15.06 -7.56
CA VAL A 136 -12.95 -14.35 -6.76
C VAL A 136 -13.72 -13.37 -7.61
N THR A 137 -13.03 -12.55 -8.39
CA THR A 137 -13.63 -11.53 -9.26
C THR A 137 -14.57 -12.17 -10.27
N THR A 138 -14.16 -13.27 -10.91
CA THR A 138 -14.99 -13.99 -11.89
C THR A 138 -16.22 -14.62 -11.23
N ALA A 139 -16.06 -15.25 -10.06
CA ALA A 139 -17.19 -15.81 -9.32
C ALA A 139 -18.16 -14.73 -8.84
N TYR A 140 -17.65 -13.61 -8.33
CA TYR A 140 -18.43 -12.45 -7.92
C TYR A 140 -19.21 -11.85 -9.09
N ALA A 141 -18.55 -11.59 -10.22
CA ALA A 141 -19.18 -11.09 -11.45
C ALA A 141 -20.30 -12.03 -11.94
N ALA A 142 -20.04 -13.34 -11.95
CA ALA A 142 -21.03 -14.34 -12.37
C ALA A 142 -22.24 -14.40 -11.43
N CYS A 143 -22.03 -14.31 -10.11
CA CYS A 143 -23.11 -14.27 -9.13
C CYS A 143 -24.02 -13.04 -9.34
N HIS A 144 -23.41 -11.87 -9.54
CA HIS A 144 -24.16 -10.63 -9.80
C HIS A 144 -24.90 -10.68 -11.15
N ALA A 145 -24.28 -11.18 -12.21
CA ALA A 145 -24.93 -11.40 -13.50
C ALA A 145 -26.13 -12.37 -13.40
N LEU A 146 -25.96 -13.48 -12.66
CA LEU A 146 -27.06 -14.42 -12.38
C LEU A 146 -28.23 -13.74 -11.65
N SER A 147 -27.92 -12.97 -10.60
CA SER A 147 -28.95 -12.31 -9.79
C SER A 147 -29.76 -11.26 -10.56
N ARG A 148 -29.12 -10.54 -11.49
CA ARG A 148 -29.78 -9.51 -12.32
C ARG A 148 -30.68 -10.13 -13.39
N ARG A 149 -30.27 -11.27 -13.97
CA ARG A 149 -30.91 -11.85 -15.16
C ARG A 149 -31.94 -12.92 -14.83
N PHE A 150 -31.78 -13.62 -13.71
CA PHE A 150 -32.56 -14.81 -13.39
C PHE A 150 -33.17 -14.68 -11.99
N PRO A 151 -34.48 -14.37 -11.87
CA PRO A 151 -35.13 -14.11 -10.58
C PRO A 151 -34.97 -15.22 -9.53
N GLN A 152 -34.84 -16.49 -9.94
CA GLN A 152 -34.59 -17.62 -9.05
C GLN A 152 -33.21 -17.59 -8.35
N HIS A 153 -32.33 -16.69 -8.78
CA HIS A 153 -30.99 -16.47 -8.27
C HIS A 153 -30.81 -15.07 -7.66
N ALA A 154 -31.90 -14.36 -7.36
CA ALA A 154 -31.85 -13.00 -6.79
C ALA A 154 -31.07 -12.92 -5.46
N ASP A 155 -31.00 -14.01 -4.70
CA ASP A 155 -30.22 -14.09 -3.45
C ASP A 155 -28.71 -13.92 -3.67
N LEU A 156 -28.21 -14.21 -4.88
CA LEU A 156 -26.80 -13.99 -5.25
C LEU A 156 -26.42 -12.51 -5.35
N ALA A 157 -27.37 -11.57 -5.34
CA ALA A 157 -27.07 -10.13 -5.27
C ALA A 157 -26.39 -9.72 -3.95
N THR A 158 -26.50 -10.55 -2.91
CA THR A 158 -25.91 -10.32 -1.59
C THR A 158 -24.42 -10.68 -1.50
N VAL A 159 -23.89 -11.33 -2.53
CA VAL A 159 -22.48 -11.74 -2.62
C VAL A 159 -21.61 -10.49 -2.66
N ARG A 160 -20.54 -10.45 -1.86
CA ARG A 160 -19.56 -9.36 -1.80
C ARG A 160 -18.14 -9.92 -1.82
N MET A 161 -17.21 -9.17 -2.40
CA MET A 161 -15.79 -9.47 -2.30
C MET A 161 -15.28 -9.05 -0.92
N GLN A 162 -14.37 -9.83 -0.36
CA GLN A 162 -13.61 -9.47 0.82
C GLN A 162 -12.13 -9.54 0.49
N VAL A 163 -11.41 -8.44 0.72
CA VAL A 163 -10.02 -8.24 0.29
C VAL A 163 -9.16 -7.96 1.52
N SER A 164 -8.17 -8.81 1.77
CA SER A 164 -7.11 -8.57 2.74
C SER A 164 -5.86 -8.02 2.05
N GLU A 165 -4.75 -7.93 2.78
CA GLU A 165 -3.48 -7.48 2.21
C GLU A 165 -2.86 -8.48 1.22
N ASP A 166 -3.18 -9.78 1.32
CA ASP A 166 -2.56 -10.84 0.48
C ASP A 166 -3.54 -11.95 0.05
N HIS A 167 -4.84 -11.74 0.28
CA HIS A 167 -5.86 -12.73 -0.08
C HIS A 167 -7.20 -12.07 -0.40
N CYS A 168 -8.04 -12.80 -1.13
CA CYS A 168 -9.38 -12.38 -1.46
C CYS A 168 -10.33 -13.58 -1.42
N TRP A 169 -11.56 -13.38 -0.95
CA TRP A 169 -12.61 -14.39 -0.91
C TRP A 169 -13.99 -13.74 -0.99
N VAL A 170 -15.05 -14.53 -0.82
CA VAL A 170 -16.44 -14.05 -0.91
C VAL A 170 -17.09 -14.01 0.47
N GLN A 171 -17.89 -12.98 0.72
CA GLN A 171 -18.76 -12.91 1.88
C GLN A 171 -20.24 -12.78 1.46
N LEU A 172 -21.11 -13.43 2.22
CA LEU A 172 -22.56 -13.47 2.02
C LEU A 172 -23.26 -12.77 3.18
N ALA A 173 -24.32 -12.02 2.89
CA ALA A 173 -25.28 -11.65 3.91
C ALA A 173 -26.17 -12.87 4.22
N ALA A 174 -26.15 -13.37 5.46
CA ALA A 174 -27.09 -14.41 5.88
C ALA A 174 -28.40 -13.78 6.41
N ASP A 175 -29.44 -14.61 6.49
CA ASP A 175 -30.70 -14.26 7.15
C ASP A 175 -30.45 -13.82 8.59
N GLY A 176 -31.02 -12.68 8.97
CA GLY A 176 -30.77 -12.04 10.27
C GLY A 176 -29.52 -11.14 10.32
N GLY A 177 -28.89 -10.86 9.18
CA GLY A 177 -27.80 -9.87 9.06
C GLY A 177 -26.40 -10.40 9.41
N ARG A 178 -26.27 -11.70 9.71
CA ARG A 178 -24.96 -12.30 10.04
C ARG A 178 -24.18 -12.59 8.77
N LEU A 179 -22.93 -12.13 8.68
CA LEU A 179 -22.10 -12.39 7.50
C LEU A 179 -21.53 -13.81 7.53
N THR A 180 -21.50 -14.49 6.38
CA THR A 180 -20.88 -15.81 6.21
C THR A 180 -19.77 -15.72 5.16
N SER A 181 -18.52 -16.01 5.55
CA SER A 181 -17.42 -16.11 4.59
C SER A 181 -17.52 -17.39 3.79
N VAL A 182 -17.01 -17.37 2.56
CA VAL A 182 -17.00 -18.49 1.63
C VAL A 182 -15.68 -18.48 0.87
N GLU A 183 -14.90 -19.53 1.04
CA GLU A 183 -13.64 -19.72 0.31
C GLU A 183 -13.90 -20.29 -1.10
N VAL A 184 -13.31 -19.68 -2.12
CA VAL A 184 -13.51 -20.02 -3.54
C VAL A 184 -12.21 -20.19 -4.32
N THR A 185 -11.06 -19.76 -3.79
CA THR A 185 -9.76 -19.75 -4.49
C THR A 185 -8.99 -21.06 -4.41
N THR A 186 -9.45 -22.00 -3.59
CA THR A 186 -8.77 -23.29 -3.42
C THR A 186 -8.99 -24.21 -4.63
N ASP A 187 -7.89 -24.80 -5.11
CA ASP A 187 -7.89 -25.84 -6.14
C ASP A 187 -8.47 -27.17 -5.65
N THR A 188 -8.68 -27.32 -4.34
CA THR A 188 -9.29 -28.48 -3.71
C THR A 188 -10.82 -28.35 -3.76
N PRO A 189 -11.54 -29.09 -4.63
CA PRO A 189 -12.97 -28.87 -4.87
C PRO A 189 -13.86 -29.04 -3.63
N ALA A 190 -13.42 -29.88 -2.69
CA ALA A 190 -14.10 -30.14 -1.42
C ALA A 190 -14.01 -29.00 -0.41
N LYS A 191 -13.00 -28.12 -0.54
CA LYS A 191 -12.81 -26.96 0.34
C LYS A 191 -13.52 -25.70 -0.18
N ARG A 192 -13.87 -25.66 -1.47
CA ARG A 192 -14.64 -24.56 -2.06
C ARG A 192 -16.04 -24.52 -1.49
N GLY A 193 -16.56 -23.32 -1.25
CA GLY A 193 -17.89 -23.12 -0.68
C GLY A 193 -17.95 -23.26 0.84
N LEU A 194 -16.84 -23.63 1.49
CA LEU A 194 -16.77 -23.73 2.94
C LEU A 194 -16.46 -22.37 3.56
N PRO A 195 -16.90 -22.11 4.80
CA PRO A 195 -16.46 -20.95 5.56
C PRO A 195 -14.95 -20.94 5.79
N VAL A 196 -14.39 -19.75 5.91
CA VAL A 196 -13.01 -19.57 6.40
C VAL A 196 -12.92 -20.17 7.80
N ALA A 197 -11.91 -21.02 8.01
CA ALA A 197 -11.72 -21.73 9.26
C ALA A 197 -11.49 -20.76 10.44
N ALA A 198 -12.01 -21.11 11.62
CA ALA A 198 -12.01 -20.23 12.79
C ALA A 198 -10.60 -19.79 13.23
N ASP A 199 -9.62 -20.70 13.12
CA ASP A 199 -8.22 -20.48 13.45
C ASP A 199 -7.52 -19.54 12.44
N ALA A 200 -7.88 -19.65 11.16
CA ALA A 200 -7.31 -18.84 10.08
C ALA A 200 -7.61 -17.33 10.24
N TRP A 201 -8.77 -16.98 10.81
CA TRP A 201 -9.19 -15.58 11.01
C TRP A 201 -8.23 -14.76 11.85
N SER A 202 -7.51 -15.40 12.78
CA SER A 202 -6.55 -14.71 13.65
C SER A 202 -5.23 -14.35 12.95
N GLY A 203 -4.99 -14.92 11.76
CA GLY A 203 -3.77 -14.72 10.99
C GLY A 203 -3.78 -13.42 10.16
N TRP A 204 -2.58 -13.03 9.70
CA TRP A 204 -2.40 -11.86 8.85
C TRP A 204 -3.07 -11.99 7.48
N LEU A 205 -3.06 -13.21 6.90
CA LEU A 205 -3.72 -13.49 5.62
C LEU A 205 -5.21 -13.05 5.58
N TYR A 206 -5.89 -13.03 6.73
CA TYR A 206 -7.28 -12.60 6.88
C TYR A 206 -7.43 -11.29 7.69
N CYS A 207 -6.32 -10.55 7.86
CA CYS A 207 -6.21 -9.31 8.62
C CYS A 207 -6.85 -9.38 10.03
N GLY A 208 -6.71 -10.51 10.73
CA GLY A 208 -7.29 -10.65 12.07
C GLY A 208 -8.84 -10.54 12.08
N GLY A 209 -9.50 -10.83 10.96
CA GLY A 209 -10.94 -10.63 10.79
C GLY A 209 -11.37 -9.25 10.33
N GLN A 210 -10.42 -8.35 10.06
CA GLN A 210 -10.68 -6.96 9.67
C GLN A 210 -10.31 -6.65 8.21
N ALA A 211 -10.35 -7.67 7.34
CA ALA A 211 -10.21 -7.47 5.90
C ALA A 211 -11.37 -6.63 5.33
N VAL A 212 -11.10 -5.90 4.25
CA VAL A 212 -12.05 -4.97 3.65
C VAL A 212 -13.20 -5.73 3.02
N LEU A 213 -14.41 -5.55 3.55
CA LEU A 213 -15.64 -6.02 2.90
C LEU A 213 -16.06 -5.00 1.83
N CYS A 214 -15.73 -5.30 0.58
CA CYS A 214 -15.88 -4.35 -0.51
C CYS A 214 -17.34 -4.00 -0.77
N THR A 215 -17.70 -2.72 -0.61
CA THR A 215 -18.41 -1.90 -1.63
C THR A 215 -18.70 -2.54 -3.00
N PRO A 216 -19.88 -2.45 -3.67
CA PRO A 216 -19.87 -2.62 -5.13
C PRO A 216 -18.91 -1.63 -5.81
N HIS A 217 -18.84 -0.38 -5.35
CA HIS A 217 -17.87 0.60 -5.85
C HIS A 217 -16.43 0.30 -5.39
N GLN A 218 -16.24 -0.19 -4.15
CA GLN A 218 -14.91 -0.65 -3.72
C GLN A 218 -14.43 -1.87 -4.51
N ALA A 219 -15.34 -2.71 -5.04
CA ALA A 219 -14.96 -3.79 -5.94
C ALA A 219 -14.40 -3.24 -7.26
N LEU A 220 -14.98 -2.17 -7.82
CA LEU A 220 -14.38 -1.47 -8.96
C LEU A 220 -13.00 -0.90 -8.62
N ALA A 221 -12.86 -0.29 -7.44
CA ALA A 221 -11.57 0.21 -6.95
C ALA A 221 -10.54 -0.93 -6.80
N ALA A 222 -10.94 -2.10 -6.33
CA ALA A 222 -10.07 -3.27 -6.23
C ALA A 222 -9.59 -3.73 -7.61
N LEU A 223 -10.44 -3.69 -8.65
CA LEU A 223 -10.03 -4.00 -10.02
C LEU A 223 -8.98 -3.02 -10.55
N VAL A 224 -9.16 -1.72 -10.34
CA VAL A 224 -8.19 -0.72 -10.78
C VAL A 224 -6.89 -0.87 -9.99
N THR A 225 -6.98 -1.11 -8.68
CA THR A 225 -5.83 -1.32 -7.79
C THR A 225 -5.05 -2.58 -8.18
N SER A 226 -5.72 -3.62 -8.70
CA SER A 226 -5.09 -4.88 -9.10
C SER A 226 -4.44 -4.85 -10.49
N LEU A 227 -4.48 -3.75 -11.23
CA LEU A 227 -3.69 -3.64 -12.46
C LEU A 227 -2.22 -3.91 -12.15
N ASN A 228 -1.56 -4.73 -12.97
CA ASN A 228 -0.20 -5.17 -12.77
C ASN A 228 0.72 -4.67 -13.89
N PRO A 229 1.45 -3.55 -13.68
CA PRO A 229 2.39 -3.01 -14.66
C PRO A 229 3.58 -3.90 -14.99
N ALA A 230 3.91 -4.91 -14.16
CA ALA A 230 5.12 -5.70 -14.35
C ALA A 230 5.11 -6.42 -15.70
N ILE A 231 6.19 -6.32 -16.47
CA ILE A 231 6.30 -6.98 -17.77
C ILE A 231 6.56 -8.48 -17.56
N SER A 232 5.67 -9.31 -18.11
CA SER A 232 5.72 -10.76 -18.00
C SER A 232 7.08 -11.36 -18.35
N GLY A 233 7.73 -12.03 -17.40
CA GLY A 233 9.02 -12.68 -17.63
C GLY A 233 10.14 -11.73 -18.09
N GLY A 234 9.98 -10.43 -17.86
CA GLY A 234 10.98 -9.39 -18.06
C GLY A 234 12.11 -9.45 -17.04
N ARG A 235 13.03 -8.48 -17.09
CA ARG A 235 13.99 -8.28 -16.00
C ARG A 235 13.21 -7.90 -14.74
N LYS A 236 13.68 -8.36 -13.57
CA LYS A 236 13.10 -7.96 -12.28
C LYS A 236 13.05 -6.43 -12.22
N GLY A 237 11.87 -5.87 -11.96
CA GLY A 237 11.64 -4.41 -11.90
C GLY A 237 11.42 -3.72 -13.26
N SER A 238 11.01 -4.44 -14.30
CA SER A 238 10.61 -3.84 -15.58
C SER A 238 9.09 -3.70 -15.64
N ASP A 239 8.61 -2.46 -15.68
CA ASP A 239 7.18 -2.15 -15.68
C ASP A 239 6.74 -1.43 -16.96
N SER A 240 5.44 -1.51 -17.27
CA SER A 240 4.81 -0.78 -18.35
C SER A 240 4.38 0.60 -17.88
N GLU A 241 5.15 1.63 -18.25
CA GLU A 241 4.83 3.04 -17.96
C GLU A 241 3.43 3.44 -18.46
N HIS A 242 3.04 2.91 -19.62
CA HIS A 242 1.69 3.13 -20.16
C HIS A 242 0.60 2.56 -19.25
N LEU A 243 0.81 1.38 -18.67
CA LEU A 243 -0.17 0.80 -17.76
C LEU A 243 -0.17 1.49 -16.40
N GLN A 244 0.99 1.91 -15.88
CA GLN A 244 1.08 2.75 -14.69
C GLN A 244 0.28 4.05 -14.86
N ALA A 245 0.41 4.71 -16.02
CA ALA A 245 -0.35 5.93 -16.32
C ALA A 245 -1.87 5.67 -16.40
N VAL A 246 -2.30 4.53 -16.95
CA VAL A 246 -3.72 4.12 -16.95
C VAL A 246 -4.20 3.92 -15.51
N GLN A 247 -3.45 3.18 -14.70
CA GLN A 247 -3.81 2.89 -13.32
C GLN A 247 -3.92 4.17 -12.48
N LEU A 248 -2.92 5.05 -12.59
CA LEU A 248 -2.90 6.36 -11.94
C LEU A 248 -4.17 7.15 -12.30
N ARG A 249 -4.44 7.28 -13.59
CA ARG A 249 -5.59 8.06 -14.06
C ARG A 249 -6.92 7.51 -13.55
N LEU A 250 -7.11 6.20 -13.57
CA LEU A 250 -8.34 5.57 -13.09
C LEU A 250 -8.52 5.67 -11.56
N LEU A 251 -7.41 5.60 -10.79
CA LEU A 251 -7.44 5.85 -9.35
C LEU A 251 -7.75 7.32 -9.02
N GLU A 252 -7.29 8.27 -9.86
CA GLU A 252 -7.69 9.67 -9.75
C GLU A 252 -9.17 9.87 -10.05
N VAL A 253 -9.72 9.20 -11.08
CA VAL A 253 -11.17 9.21 -11.33
C VAL A 253 -11.95 8.69 -10.12
N LEU A 254 -11.49 7.62 -9.47
CA LEU A 254 -12.10 7.12 -8.24
C LEU A 254 -12.03 8.16 -7.12
N LEU A 255 -10.89 8.83 -6.94
CA LEU A 255 -10.72 9.89 -5.95
C LEU A 255 -11.65 11.08 -6.21
N GLU A 256 -11.83 11.46 -7.47
CA GLU A 256 -12.67 12.59 -7.93
C GLU A 256 -14.17 12.29 -7.76
N VAL A 257 -14.62 11.09 -8.14
CA VAL A 257 -16.04 10.75 -8.30
C VAL A 257 -16.62 10.03 -7.10
N GLU A 258 -15.87 9.08 -6.53
CA GLU A 258 -16.35 8.21 -5.45
C GLU A 258 -15.21 7.95 -4.44
N PRO A 259 -14.74 8.98 -3.71
CA PRO A 259 -13.58 8.86 -2.82
C PRO A 259 -13.78 7.86 -1.68
N SER A 260 -15.02 7.47 -1.36
CA SER A 260 -15.36 6.39 -0.41
C SER A 260 -15.06 4.98 -0.94
N ALA A 261 -14.92 4.81 -2.26
CA ALA A 261 -14.50 3.55 -2.85
C ALA A 261 -13.01 3.24 -2.62
N LEU A 262 -12.19 4.26 -2.34
CA LEU A 262 -10.77 4.08 -2.07
C LEU A 262 -10.56 3.51 -0.66
N TYR A 263 -10.24 2.22 -0.61
CA TYR A 263 -9.82 1.50 0.59
C TYR A 263 -8.29 1.63 0.80
N PRO A 264 -7.72 1.20 1.95
CA PRO A 264 -6.32 1.50 2.28
C PRO A 264 -5.30 1.10 1.20
N ALA A 265 -5.40 -0.10 0.62
CA ALA A 265 -4.47 -0.51 -0.44
C ALA A 265 -4.62 0.31 -1.73
N ALA A 266 -5.84 0.74 -2.09
CA ALA A 266 -6.07 1.62 -3.24
C ALA A 266 -5.45 3.01 -3.03
N LEU A 267 -5.48 3.53 -1.79
CA LEU A 267 -4.80 4.77 -1.44
C LEU A 267 -3.29 4.62 -1.49
N CYS A 268 -2.73 3.50 -1.01
CA CYS A 268 -1.31 3.20 -1.14
C CYS A 268 -0.88 3.13 -2.62
N ALA A 269 -1.62 2.40 -3.45
CA ALA A 269 -1.31 2.30 -4.88
C ALA A 269 -1.35 3.66 -5.59
N LEU A 270 -2.34 4.51 -5.27
CA LEU A 270 -2.41 5.88 -5.80
C LEU A 270 -1.23 6.73 -5.34
N ALA A 271 -0.83 6.59 -4.07
CA ALA A 271 0.30 7.30 -3.51
C ALA A 271 1.62 6.92 -4.18
N ASP A 272 1.90 5.64 -4.37
CA ASP A 272 3.09 5.17 -5.08
C ASP A 272 3.12 5.66 -6.52
N LEU A 273 2.00 5.57 -7.24
CA LEU A 273 1.95 6.03 -8.64
C LEU A 273 2.15 7.55 -8.75
N LYS A 274 1.67 8.32 -7.76
CA LYS A 274 1.96 9.76 -7.68
C LYS A 274 3.41 10.05 -7.31
N GLU A 275 4.04 9.24 -6.47
CA GLU A 275 5.48 9.32 -6.22
C GLU A 275 6.26 9.08 -7.52
N VAL A 276 5.98 7.97 -8.22
CA VAL A 276 6.63 7.62 -9.49
C VAL A 276 6.47 8.75 -10.52
N ALA A 277 5.25 9.27 -10.70
CA ALA A 277 5.00 10.36 -11.64
C ALA A 277 5.73 11.67 -11.26
N ALA A 278 5.88 11.96 -9.97
CA ALA A 278 6.60 13.15 -9.50
C ALA A 278 8.12 12.99 -9.55
N GLN A 279 8.64 11.75 -9.52
CA GLN A 279 10.06 11.48 -9.43
C GLN A 279 10.82 11.97 -10.68
N ASP A 280 10.25 11.81 -11.87
CA ASP A 280 10.86 12.29 -13.12
C ASP A 280 11.05 13.82 -13.13
N GLU A 281 10.05 14.57 -12.64
CA GLU A 281 10.13 16.04 -12.54
C GLU A 281 11.17 16.47 -11.50
N LEU A 282 11.25 15.74 -10.38
CA LEU A 282 12.22 15.98 -9.32
C LEU A 282 13.66 15.72 -9.78
N ASP A 283 13.90 14.61 -10.48
CA ASP A 283 15.21 14.29 -11.04
C ASP A 283 15.63 15.30 -12.10
N ALA A 284 14.71 15.71 -12.99
CA ALA A 284 14.97 16.74 -13.99
C ALA A 284 15.33 18.10 -13.36
N ALA A 285 14.60 18.52 -12.31
CA ALA A 285 14.88 19.77 -11.58
C ALA A 285 16.20 19.71 -10.81
N ARG A 286 16.56 18.56 -10.23
CA ARG A 286 17.87 18.34 -9.61
C ARG A 286 18.98 18.46 -10.64
N ASP A 287 18.87 17.74 -11.76
CA ASP A 287 19.93 17.62 -12.76
C ASP A 287 20.13 18.93 -13.53
N SER A 288 19.10 19.77 -13.66
CA SER A 288 19.20 21.11 -14.22
C SER A 288 19.80 22.15 -13.25
N GLY A 289 19.85 21.85 -11.96
CA GLY A 289 20.25 22.78 -10.90
C GLY A 289 19.20 23.85 -10.59
N ASP A 290 17.95 23.69 -11.05
CA ASP A 290 16.86 24.63 -10.76
C ASP A 290 16.34 24.46 -9.33
N ALA A 291 17.02 25.12 -8.39
CA ALA A 291 16.67 25.08 -6.97
C ALA A 291 15.26 25.63 -6.67
N ALA A 292 14.75 26.56 -7.48
CA ALA A 292 13.43 27.14 -7.28
C ALA A 292 12.33 26.14 -7.68
N GLN A 293 12.49 25.50 -8.85
CA GLN A 293 11.60 24.44 -9.30
C GLN A 293 11.64 23.24 -8.34
N LEU A 294 12.82 22.82 -7.91
CA LEU A 294 12.99 21.75 -6.94
C LEU A 294 12.27 22.06 -5.61
N ALA A 295 12.46 23.27 -5.07
CA ALA A 295 11.78 23.70 -3.85
C ALA A 295 10.25 23.70 -4.02
N GLN A 296 9.74 24.13 -5.18
CA GLN A 296 8.32 24.11 -5.48
C GLN A 296 7.76 22.68 -5.54
N LEU A 297 8.46 21.75 -6.22
CA LEU A 297 8.04 20.36 -6.35
C LEU A 297 8.04 19.60 -5.01
N LEU A 298 8.96 19.97 -4.10
CA LEU A 298 9.07 19.36 -2.76
C LEU A 298 8.02 19.85 -1.76
N GLN A 299 7.29 20.93 -2.05
CA GLN A 299 6.24 21.43 -1.16
C GLN A 299 5.12 20.40 -0.99
N ARG A 300 4.66 20.20 0.25
CA ARG A 300 3.48 19.37 0.54
C ARG A 300 2.25 20.01 -0.08
N ARG A 301 1.42 19.18 -0.73
CA ARG A 301 0.19 19.63 -1.39
C ARG A 301 -0.95 18.68 -1.04
N PRO A 302 -2.19 19.21 -0.92
CA PRO A 302 -3.36 18.35 -0.78
C PRO A 302 -3.40 17.29 -1.89
N GLY A 303 -3.56 16.03 -1.52
CA GLY A 303 -3.57 14.89 -2.43
C GLY A 303 -2.18 14.41 -2.90
N ASP A 304 -1.10 14.86 -2.26
CA ASP A 304 0.24 14.31 -2.51
C ASP A 304 0.38 12.87 -1.97
N ALA A 305 1.44 12.19 -2.40
CA ALA A 305 1.70 10.80 -2.02
C ALA A 305 1.74 10.60 -0.50
N GLN A 306 2.38 11.51 0.24
CA GLN A 306 2.49 11.38 1.69
C GLN A 306 1.13 11.49 2.39
N GLU A 307 0.31 12.46 2.01
CA GLU A 307 -1.04 12.61 2.57
C GLU A 307 -1.91 11.38 2.26
N LEU A 308 -1.79 10.81 1.06
CA LEU A 308 -2.53 9.61 0.67
C LEU A 308 -2.13 8.39 1.51
N PHE A 309 -0.85 8.18 1.78
CA PHE A 309 -0.39 7.15 2.73
C PHE A 309 -0.92 7.39 4.14
N GLU A 310 -0.85 8.63 4.64
CA GLU A 310 -1.38 8.98 5.97
C GLU A 310 -2.91 8.78 6.03
N ARG A 311 -3.64 9.04 4.94
CA ARG A 311 -5.07 8.75 4.81
C ARG A 311 -5.33 7.24 4.82
N ALA A 312 -4.49 6.44 4.18
CA ALA A 312 -4.57 4.98 4.21
C ALA A 312 -4.42 4.44 5.64
N ILE A 313 -3.45 4.95 6.41
CA ILE A 313 -3.25 4.61 7.83
C ILE A 313 -4.50 4.95 8.66
N ARG A 314 -5.06 6.17 8.50
CA ARG A 314 -6.28 6.58 9.21
C ARG A 314 -7.47 5.68 8.87
N LEU A 315 -7.63 5.33 7.60
CA LEU A 315 -8.71 4.47 7.15
C LEU A 315 -8.55 3.04 7.69
N ALA A 316 -7.34 2.51 7.70
CA ALA A 316 -7.04 1.18 8.24
C ALA A 316 -7.20 1.10 9.77
N GLY A 317 -7.00 2.22 10.49
CA GLY A 317 -7.21 2.32 11.94
C GLY A 317 -8.68 2.50 12.37
N GLY A 318 -9.64 2.45 11.44
CA GLY A 318 -11.06 2.66 11.76
C GLY A 318 -11.41 4.12 12.12
N THR A 319 -10.45 5.05 12.05
CA THR A 319 -10.73 6.48 12.16
C THR A 319 -11.35 6.98 10.86
N ILE A 320 -12.65 6.69 10.70
CA ILE A 320 -13.49 7.39 9.72
C ILE A 320 -13.67 8.81 10.27
N GLY A 321 -12.71 9.69 10.00
CA GLY A 321 -13.04 11.10 9.92
C GLY A 321 -14.12 11.21 8.86
N SER A 322 -15.32 11.68 9.23
CA SER A 322 -16.38 11.98 8.28
C SER A 322 -15.75 12.66 7.08
N ALA A 323 -15.94 12.12 5.89
CA ALA A 323 -15.70 12.85 4.66
C ALA A 323 -16.64 14.06 4.67
N ALA A 324 -16.24 15.14 5.34
CA ALA A 324 -16.76 16.45 5.00
C ALA A 324 -16.33 16.65 3.54
N PRO A 325 -17.27 16.87 2.61
CA PRO A 325 -16.93 16.92 1.21
C PRO A 325 -15.94 18.05 0.98
N LEU A 326 -14.75 17.71 0.45
CA LEU A 326 -13.76 18.67 -0.05
C LEU A 326 -14.35 19.64 -1.09
N ALA A 327 -15.51 19.29 -1.68
CA ALA A 327 -16.31 20.18 -2.52
C ALA A 327 -16.79 21.44 -1.78
N GLY A 328 -17.06 21.36 -0.46
CA GLY A 328 -17.52 22.51 0.33
C GLY A 328 -16.41 23.51 0.64
N ALA A 329 -15.18 23.03 0.87
CA ALA A 329 -14.03 23.90 1.17
C ALA A 329 -13.52 24.61 -0.10
N ALA A 330 -13.50 23.93 -1.24
CA ALA A 330 -13.17 24.55 -2.53
C ALA A 330 -14.23 25.56 -2.98
N ALA A 331 -15.53 25.25 -2.79
CA ALA A 331 -16.61 26.19 -3.07
C ALA A 331 -16.62 27.40 -2.11
N ALA A 332 -16.30 27.20 -0.82
CA ALA A 332 -16.16 28.28 0.14
C ALA A 332 -14.93 29.16 -0.13
N ALA A 333 -13.81 28.57 -0.55
CA ALA A 333 -12.62 29.32 -0.97
C ALA A 333 -12.84 30.10 -2.27
N ALA A 334 -13.55 29.52 -3.25
CA ALA A 334 -13.94 30.20 -4.47
C ALA A 334 -14.95 31.34 -4.20
N ALA A 335 -15.90 31.13 -3.28
CA ALA A 335 -16.84 32.18 -2.86
C ALA A 335 -16.15 33.30 -2.07
N ALA A 336 -15.17 32.98 -1.22
CA ALA A 336 -14.37 33.97 -0.50
C ALA A 336 -13.45 34.77 -1.43
N ALA A 337 -12.83 34.12 -2.43
CA ALA A 337 -12.03 34.79 -3.45
C ALA A 337 -12.89 35.68 -4.36
N ALA A 338 -14.10 35.25 -4.73
CA ALA A 338 -15.04 36.07 -5.48
C ALA A 338 -15.56 37.27 -4.66
N ALA A 339 -15.76 37.10 -3.34
CA ALA A 339 -16.14 38.20 -2.45
C ALA A 339 -15.00 39.22 -2.24
N ALA A 340 -13.75 38.76 -2.16
CA ALA A 340 -12.57 39.63 -2.07
C ALA A 340 -12.34 40.42 -3.37
N ALA A 341 -12.48 39.78 -4.53
CA ALA A 341 -12.39 40.46 -5.83
C ALA A 341 -13.52 41.48 -6.05
N ALA A 342 -14.72 41.21 -5.52
CA ALA A 342 -15.84 42.15 -5.55
C ALA A 342 -15.63 43.35 -4.60
N ALA A 343 -14.89 43.18 -3.50
CA ALA A 343 -14.54 44.26 -2.58
C ALA A 343 -13.45 45.16 -3.15
N GLU A 344 -12.43 44.61 -3.80
CA GLU A 344 -11.38 45.41 -4.49
C GLU A 344 -11.93 46.18 -5.70
N ALA A 345 -12.94 45.64 -6.39
CA ALA A 345 -13.63 46.35 -7.47
C ALA A 345 -14.52 47.51 -6.98
N ALA A 346 -14.86 47.55 -5.69
CA ALA A 346 -15.71 48.60 -5.10
C ALA A 346 -14.92 49.80 -4.57
N GLU A 347 -13.61 49.67 -4.31
CA GLU A 347 -12.76 50.77 -3.79
C GLU A 347 -11.97 51.52 -4.87
N GLY A 348 -12.00 51.07 -6.13
CA GLY A 348 -11.29 51.70 -7.25
C GLY A 348 -12.07 52.82 -7.94
N GLY A 349 -12.34 53.94 -7.26
CA GLY A 349 -13.03 55.08 -7.87
C GLY A 349 -12.64 56.45 -7.31
N THR A 350 -11.89 57.21 -8.13
CA THR A 350 -11.62 58.68 -8.09
C THR A 350 -10.60 59.22 -7.06
N VAL A 351 -9.72 60.22 -7.30
CA VAL A 351 -9.28 61.03 -8.46
C VAL A 351 -7.95 61.74 -8.07
N ALA A 352 -7.06 61.90 -9.06
CA ALA A 352 -5.94 62.83 -9.28
C ALA A 352 -5.42 63.84 -8.22
N GLY A 353 -4.09 64.07 -8.26
CA GLY A 353 -3.53 65.42 -8.44
C GLY A 353 -2.24 65.80 -7.68
N ASN A 354 -1.21 66.17 -8.47
CA ASN A 354 -0.11 67.15 -8.20
C ASN A 354 1.23 66.71 -7.57
N ASP A 355 2.23 66.69 -8.47
CA ASP A 355 3.43 67.54 -8.56
C ASP A 355 4.53 67.59 -7.48
N ALA A 356 5.75 67.47 -8.04
CA ALA A 356 6.97 68.24 -7.78
C ALA A 356 8.05 67.71 -6.80
N ALA A 357 9.10 67.15 -7.43
CA ALA A 357 10.45 67.73 -7.54
C ALA A 357 11.54 67.48 -6.46
N GLN A 358 12.74 67.19 -7.02
CA GLN A 358 14.13 67.39 -6.52
C GLN A 358 14.58 66.48 -5.37
N GLY A 359 15.65 65.69 -5.47
CA GLY A 359 17.06 65.93 -5.84
C GLY A 359 17.85 64.94 -4.93
N GLY A 360 18.93 64.24 -5.25
CA GLY A 360 20.14 64.55 -5.99
C GLY A 360 21.31 63.98 -5.16
N THR A 361 22.19 63.19 -5.79
CA THR A 361 23.60 62.88 -5.40
C THR A 361 23.82 62.06 -4.10
N SER A 362 24.83 61.20 -3.91
CA SER A 362 26.12 60.95 -4.58
C SER A 362 26.68 59.57 -4.16
N ILE A 363 27.58 59.06 -5.00
CA ILE A 363 28.50 57.94 -4.78
C ILE A 363 29.57 58.34 -3.76
N GLU A 364 29.93 57.46 -2.83
CA GLU A 364 31.29 57.39 -2.28
C GLU A 364 31.65 55.97 -1.82
N ALA A 365 32.91 55.60 -2.02
CA ALA A 365 33.47 54.27 -1.84
C ALA A 365 34.37 54.19 -0.60
N ALA A 366 34.53 52.95 -0.13
CA ALA A 366 35.57 52.40 0.75
C ALA A 366 35.42 52.58 2.27
N GLN A 367 35.22 51.46 2.98
CA GLN A 367 36.21 50.87 3.91
C GLN A 367 35.64 49.56 4.53
N LEU A 368 36.41 48.47 4.43
CA LEU A 368 36.26 47.28 5.28
C LEU A 368 36.63 47.67 6.73
N PRO A 369 35.90 47.18 7.74
CA PRO A 369 36.47 46.07 8.49
C PRO A 369 35.47 45.06 9.09
N HIS A 370 36.03 43.89 9.40
CA HIS A 370 35.62 42.89 10.39
C HIS A 370 34.29 42.12 10.23
N VAL A 371 34.49 40.81 10.12
CA VAL A 371 33.53 39.71 10.15
C VAL A 371 32.81 39.68 11.49
N GLU A 372 31.52 39.99 11.48
CA GLU A 372 30.56 39.54 12.50
C GLU A 372 29.53 38.62 11.84
N CYS A 373 29.27 37.52 12.55
CA CYS A 373 28.38 36.43 12.19
C CYS A 373 26.93 36.95 12.07
N ILE A 374 26.42 37.05 10.83
CA ILE A 374 25.00 37.31 10.58
C ILE A 374 24.29 35.96 10.51
N THR A 375 23.51 35.68 11.54
CA THR A 375 22.50 34.62 11.60
C THR A 375 21.49 34.81 10.48
N ALA A 376 21.52 33.95 9.47
CA ALA A 376 20.46 33.83 8.47
C ALA A 376 19.31 32.97 9.01
N SER A 377 18.09 33.42 8.76
CA SER A 377 16.82 33.03 9.38
C SER A 377 16.49 31.53 9.40
N ALA A 378 16.18 31.03 10.60
CA ALA A 378 15.79 29.66 10.90
C ALA A 378 14.28 29.34 10.64
N ASP A 379 13.51 30.29 10.10
CA ASP A 379 12.04 30.23 10.16
C ASP A 379 11.33 29.35 9.13
N VAL A 380 12.02 28.86 8.09
CA VAL A 380 11.38 27.96 7.08
C VAL A 380 11.62 26.47 7.39
N SER A 381 12.74 26.14 8.04
CA SER A 381 13.10 24.76 8.38
C SER A 381 12.40 24.23 9.64
N GLN A 382 11.96 25.12 10.53
CA GLN A 382 11.31 24.74 11.80
C GLN A 382 9.83 24.37 11.65
N ALA A 383 9.12 24.94 10.67
CA ALA A 383 7.69 24.66 10.42
C ALA A 383 7.44 23.25 9.83
N VAL A 384 8.46 22.66 9.19
CA VAL A 384 8.39 21.33 8.56
C VAL A 384 8.60 20.20 9.59
N ALA A 385 9.35 20.46 10.67
CA ALA A 385 9.75 19.46 11.66
C ALA A 385 8.81 19.34 12.88
N SER A 386 8.12 20.41 13.24
CA SER A 386 7.37 20.50 14.51
C SER A 386 5.92 20.00 14.44
N SER A 387 5.31 19.95 13.25
CA SER A 387 3.93 19.46 13.07
C SER A 387 3.80 17.93 13.08
N ALA A 388 4.90 17.19 12.88
CA ALA A 388 4.91 15.72 12.90
C ALA A 388 4.94 15.13 14.33
N GLY A 389 5.43 15.88 15.33
CA GLY A 389 5.69 15.38 16.67
C GLY A 389 4.55 15.53 17.69
N GLU A 390 3.66 16.50 17.54
CA GLU A 390 2.80 16.93 18.65
C GLU A 390 1.38 16.33 18.68
N MET A 391 0.92 15.64 17.63
CA MET A 391 -0.51 15.26 17.53
C MET A 391 -0.88 13.86 18.05
N TRP A 392 0.09 12.99 18.40
CA TRP A 392 -0.20 11.55 18.62
C TRP A 392 0.06 11.00 20.03
N ASN A 393 0.38 11.87 20.99
CA ASN A 393 0.75 11.45 22.36
C ASN A 393 -0.43 11.17 23.32
N ARG A 394 -1.63 10.86 22.82
CA ARG A 394 -2.74 10.43 23.69
C ARG A 394 -3.07 8.96 23.49
N GLY A 395 -2.60 8.16 24.44
CA GLY A 395 -2.96 6.77 24.60
C GLY A 395 -4.45 6.56 24.81
N GLY A 396 -4.93 5.45 24.25
CA GLY A 396 -6.25 4.87 24.46
C GLY A 396 -6.30 3.62 23.60
N GLY A 397 -6.34 2.45 24.22
CA GLY A 397 -6.41 1.17 23.51
C GLY A 397 -7.60 1.16 22.55
N SER A 398 -7.35 1.28 21.26
CA SER A 398 -8.33 0.96 20.24
C SER A 398 -8.16 -0.51 19.87
N GLU A 399 -9.27 -1.16 19.52
CA GLU A 399 -9.23 -2.34 18.67
C GLU A 399 -8.47 -1.93 17.38
N GLY A 400 -7.15 -2.11 17.41
CA GLY A 400 -6.21 -1.34 16.60
C GLY A 400 -6.15 -1.77 15.14
N CYS A 401 -5.56 -0.91 14.31
CA CYS A 401 -5.24 -1.18 12.90
C CYS A 401 -4.63 -2.59 12.74
N ARG A 402 -5.15 -3.35 11.79
CA ARG A 402 -4.71 -4.72 11.47
C ARG A 402 -3.92 -4.81 10.17
N GLN A 403 -3.70 -3.70 9.48
CA GLN A 403 -3.07 -3.66 8.17
C GLN A 403 -1.63 -3.17 8.30
N TRP A 404 -0.68 -3.97 7.80
CA TRP A 404 0.76 -3.71 7.89
C TRP A 404 1.25 -2.82 6.73
N TYR A 405 0.74 -3.03 5.52
CA TYR A 405 1.22 -2.36 4.31
C TYR A 405 1.08 -0.84 4.35
N VAL A 406 0.03 -0.31 4.98
CA VAL A 406 -0.10 1.14 5.12
C VAL A 406 1.10 1.79 5.85
N TYR A 407 1.78 1.05 6.72
CA TYR A 407 2.98 1.52 7.42
C TYR A 407 4.25 1.24 6.64
N SER A 408 4.39 0.05 6.05
CA SER A 408 5.59 -0.31 5.29
C SER A 408 5.75 0.55 4.04
N TYR A 409 4.65 0.81 3.31
CA TYR A 409 4.66 1.68 2.14
C TYR A 409 5.06 3.12 2.49
N LEU A 410 4.48 3.70 3.56
CA LEU A 410 4.88 5.04 4.02
C LEU A 410 6.35 5.08 4.43
N ALA A 411 6.85 4.06 5.13
CA ALA A 411 8.24 3.98 5.53
C ALA A 411 9.17 3.94 4.30
N SER A 412 8.85 3.11 3.30
CA SER A 412 9.63 3.01 2.07
C SER A 412 9.61 4.31 1.25
N PHE A 413 8.44 4.96 1.12
CA PHE A 413 8.31 6.28 0.48
C PHE A 413 9.20 7.33 1.15
N LEU A 414 9.11 7.46 2.48
CA LEU A 414 9.90 8.44 3.23
C LEU A 414 11.41 8.10 3.15
N GLY A 415 11.76 6.82 3.14
CA GLY A 415 13.14 6.35 2.96
C GLY A 415 13.72 6.78 1.59
N ARG A 416 12.99 6.53 0.50
CA ARG A 416 13.38 6.97 -0.85
C ARG A 416 13.45 8.49 -0.96
N ARG A 417 12.48 9.20 -0.40
CA ARG A 417 12.46 10.68 -0.38
C ARG A 417 13.65 11.25 0.38
N ALA A 418 14.05 10.66 1.50
CA ALA A 418 15.25 11.07 2.22
C ALA A 418 16.52 10.84 1.39
N ALA A 419 16.63 9.70 0.70
CA ALA A 419 17.74 9.40 -0.20
C ALA A 419 17.83 10.41 -1.35
N PHE A 420 16.69 10.76 -1.95
CA PHE A 420 16.61 11.78 -2.99
C PHE A 420 17.08 13.15 -2.47
N LEU A 421 16.56 13.61 -1.32
CA LEU A 421 16.96 14.88 -0.73
C LEU A 421 18.47 14.96 -0.52
N ALA A 422 19.06 13.90 0.03
CA ALA A 422 20.51 13.81 0.22
C ALA A 422 21.27 13.96 -1.10
N SER A 423 20.79 13.32 -2.18
CA SER A 423 21.40 13.43 -3.51
C SER A 423 21.44 14.86 -4.05
N CYS A 424 20.47 15.71 -3.73
CA CYS A 424 20.39 17.10 -4.22
C CYS A 424 21.51 18.00 -3.67
N SER A 425 22.03 17.68 -2.49
CA SER A 425 23.02 18.54 -1.80
C SER A 425 24.46 18.23 -2.17
N GLY A 426 24.72 17.06 -2.78
CA GLY A 426 26.07 16.49 -2.89
C GLY A 426 26.73 16.21 -1.53
N MET A 427 26.00 16.39 -0.43
CA MET A 427 26.43 16.21 0.95
C MET A 427 25.78 14.95 1.55
N GLY A 428 26.41 14.35 2.56
CA GLY A 428 25.87 13.17 3.26
C GLY A 428 24.60 13.49 4.07
N TRP A 429 23.85 12.47 4.48
CA TRP A 429 22.55 12.62 5.18
C TRP A 429 22.61 13.46 6.45
N GLU A 430 23.74 13.45 7.17
CA GLU A 430 23.94 14.22 8.40
C GLU A 430 24.12 15.74 8.16
N GLN A 431 24.51 16.14 6.95
CA GLN A 431 24.79 17.53 6.62
C GLN A 431 23.56 18.26 6.06
N GLN A 432 22.50 17.52 5.72
CA GLN A 432 21.23 18.06 5.24
C GLN A 432 20.09 17.67 6.18
N GLU A 433 19.73 18.58 7.08
CA GLU A 433 18.74 18.37 8.12
C GLU A 433 17.39 17.85 7.60
N ALA A 434 16.95 18.30 6.43
CA ALA A 434 15.70 17.85 5.81
C ALA A 434 15.72 16.34 5.44
N ALA A 435 16.83 15.84 4.88
CA ALA A 435 16.98 14.42 4.55
C ALA A 435 16.99 13.58 5.83
N ARG A 436 17.74 14.02 6.85
CA ARG A 436 17.80 13.38 8.17
C ARG A 436 16.42 13.28 8.83
N GLN A 437 15.67 14.38 8.91
CA GLN A 437 14.33 14.41 9.49
C GLN A 437 13.34 13.51 8.72
N THR A 438 13.37 13.56 7.39
CA THR A 438 12.52 12.71 6.53
C THR A 438 12.82 11.23 6.77
N TYR A 439 14.10 10.88 6.91
CA TYR A 439 14.49 9.51 7.20
C TYR A 439 14.09 9.05 8.60
N VAL A 440 14.23 9.90 9.63
CA VAL A 440 13.71 9.58 10.97
C VAL A 440 12.20 9.30 10.91
N ALA A 441 11.44 10.10 10.16
CA ALA A 441 10.02 9.86 9.97
C ALA A 441 9.72 8.52 9.26
N ALA A 442 10.59 8.07 8.35
CA ALA A 442 10.52 6.74 7.73
C ALA A 442 10.63 5.61 8.76
N LEU A 443 11.62 5.72 9.66
CA LEU A 443 11.84 4.75 10.73
C LEU A 443 10.68 4.73 11.73
N GLU A 444 10.18 5.92 12.07
CA GLU A 444 9.00 6.05 12.93
C GLU A 444 7.77 5.40 12.29
N ALA A 445 7.53 5.62 10.99
CA ALA A 445 6.44 4.98 10.26
C ALA A 445 6.52 3.45 10.33
N ALA A 446 7.70 2.87 10.07
CA ALA A 446 7.92 1.43 10.21
C ALA A 446 7.68 0.95 11.66
N SER A 447 8.18 1.68 12.65
CA SER A 447 8.02 1.33 14.07
C SER A 447 6.56 1.37 14.54
N ARG A 448 5.71 2.22 13.95
CA ARG A 448 4.26 2.23 14.23
C ARG A 448 3.59 0.94 13.76
N GLY A 449 4.05 0.37 12.65
CA GLY A 449 3.60 -0.94 12.18
C GLY A 449 3.92 -2.09 13.14
N ALA A 450 4.86 -1.92 14.08
CA ALA A 450 5.22 -2.95 15.06
C ALA A 450 4.03 -3.39 15.92
N ALA A 451 3.14 -2.46 16.26
CA ALA A 451 1.92 -2.76 17.00
C ALA A 451 1.00 -3.69 16.21
N VAL A 452 0.94 -3.53 14.88
CA VAL A 452 0.20 -4.42 13.98
C VAL A 452 0.79 -5.82 13.99
N LEU A 453 2.11 -5.93 13.80
CA LEU A 453 2.83 -7.21 13.82
C LEU A 453 2.62 -7.97 15.13
N ALA A 454 2.61 -7.25 16.26
CA ALA A 454 2.41 -7.84 17.58
C ALA A 454 1.04 -8.52 17.76
N THR A 455 0.06 -8.16 16.94
CA THR A 455 -1.28 -8.74 16.99
C THR A 455 -1.39 -10.10 16.28
N TYR A 456 -0.33 -10.52 15.56
CA TYR A 456 -0.32 -11.73 14.74
C TYR A 456 0.66 -12.79 15.26
N ARG A 457 0.53 -14.01 14.72
CA ARG A 457 1.50 -15.09 14.89
C ARG A 457 1.91 -15.60 13.52
N PHE A 458 3.20 -15.55 13.24
CA PHE A 458 3.74 -15.89 11.93
C PHE A 458 3.37 -17.31 11.52
N CYS A 459 2.77 -17.47 10.35
CA CYS A 459 2.46 -18.75 9.75
C CYS A 459 3.26 -18.92 8.44
N PRO A 460 4.30 -19.77 8.38
CA PRO A 460 5.11 -19.96 7.17
C PRO A 460 4.31 -20.42 5.94
N ALA A 461 3.14 -21.04 6.14
CA ALA A 461 2.31 -21.55 5.05
C ALA A 461 1.46 -20.46 4.38
N THR A 462 1.26 -19.31 5.02
CA THR A 462 0.34 -18.26 4.55
C THR A 462 0.95 -16.87 4.54
N ASP A 463 1.99 -16.61 5.34
CA ASP A 463 2.49 -15.26 5.60
C ASP A 463 3.85 -15.00 4.90
N GLU A 464 4.12 -15.73 3.81
CA GLU A 464 5.36 -15.55 3.03
C GLU A 464 5.51 -14.11 2.52
N GLN A 465 4.42 -13.49 2.06
CA GLN A 465 4.46 -12.14 1.53
C GLN A 465 4.66 -11.09 2.64
N LEU A 466 4.07 -11.27 3.83
CA LEU A 466 4.38 -10.45 5.00
C LEU A 466 5.85 -10.56 5.39
N HIS A 467 6.41 -11.78 5.39
CA HIS A 467 7.83 -11.98 5.69
C HIS A 467 8.72 -11.20 4.71
N LYS A 468 8.47 -11.32 3.40
CA LYS A 468 9.24 -10.60 2.36
C LYS A 468 9.15 -9.09 2.52
N ASP A 469 7.98 -8.57 2.86
CA ASP A 469 7.79 -7.12 3.04
C ASP A 469 8.51 -6.58 4.28
N ILE A 470 8.44 -7.29 5.41
CA ILE A 470 9.22 -6.95 6.61
C ILE A 470 10.73 -6.98 6.30
N GLU A 471 11.19 -8.00 5.57
CA GLU A 471 12.58 -8.10 5.12
C GLU A 471 12.97 -6.88 4.26
N GLY A 472 12.14 -6.50 3.29
CA GLY A 472 12.32 -5.32 2.48
C GLY A 472 12.48 -4.05 3.32
N VAL A 473 11.61 -3.83 4.31
CA VAL A 473 11.73 -2.69 5.24
C VAL A 473 13.03 -2.73 6.04
N LEU A 474 13.42 -3.89 6.59
CA LEU A 474 14.66 -4.04 7.35
C LEU A 474 15.90 -3.78 6.48
N GLU A 475 15.85 -4.13 5.20
CA GLU A 475 16.94 -3.96 4.26
C GLU A 475 17.02 -2.54 3.69
N GLU A 476 15.94 -2.06 3.08
CA GLU A 476 15.93 -0.79 2.35
C GLU A 476 15.83 0.40 3.32
N VAL A 477 14.91 0.34 4.28
CA VAL A 477 14.69 1.45 5.21
C VAL A 477 15.76 1.44 6.30
N PHE A 478 16.02 0.31 6.96
CA PHE A 478 16.96 0.29 8.10
C PHE A 478 18.42 0.10 7.69
N ARG A 479 18.78 -1.01 7.01
CA ARG A 479 20.19 -1.29 6.70
C ARG A 479 20.79 -0.21 5.82
N ASP A 480 20.18 0.07 4.67
CA ASP A 480 20.76 0.98 3.69
C ASP A 480 20.72 2.43 4.19
N GLY A 481 19.58 2.85 4.76
CA GLY A 481 19.46 4.20 5.28
C GLY A 481 20.34 4.50 6.50
N LEU A 482 20.45 3.58 7.48
CA LEU A 482 21.34 3.82 8.64
C LEU A 482 22.81 3.82 8.20
N THR A 483 23.17 3.00 7.21
CA THR A 483 24.52 3.01 6.64
C THR A 483 24.82 4.34 5.96
N ALA A 484 23.86 4.90 5.21
CA ALA A 484 23.99 6.22 4.60
C ALA A 484 24.13 7.33 5.66
N MET A 485 23.36 7.27 6.75
CA MET A 485 23.49 8.19 7.88
C MET A 485 24.85 8.10 8.57
N ALA A 486 25.36 6.88 8.77
CA ALA A 486 26.65 6.64 9.42
C ALA A 486 27.88 6.93 8.54
N SER A 487 27.69 7.44 7.31
CA SER A 487 28.82 7.76 6.41
C SER A 487 29.77 8.82 6.98
N GLY A 488 29.28 9.67 7.90
CA GLY A 488 30.08 10.67 8.65
C GLY A 488 30.72 10.17 9.95
N GLY A 489 30.45 8.93 10.36
CA GLY A 489 30.93 8.37 11.63
C GLY A 489 29.84 7.61 12.39
N GLN A 490 29.98 7.54 13.72
CA GLN A 490 28.96 6.93 14.55
C GLN A 490 27.73 7.85 14.68
N ILE A 491 26.54 7.26 14.57
CA ILE A 491 25.29 7.98 14.78
C ILE A 491 25.14 8.29 16.27
N CYS A 492 25.03 9.59 16.58
CA CYS A 492 24.89 10.08 17.96
C CYS A 492 23.43 10.22 18.41
N ASP A 493 22.50 10.40 17.48
CA ASP A 493 21.05 10.49 17.74
C ASP A 493 20.48 9.10 18.11
N PRO A 494 19.83 8.94 19.29
CA PRO A 494 19.21 7.68 19.67
C PRO A 494 17.88 7.39 18.97
N ALA A 495 17.23 8.37 18.34
CA ALA A 495 15.89 8.19 17.76
C ALA A 495 15.82 7.11 16.67
N PRO A 496 16.76 7.04 15.70
CA PRO A 496 16.76 5.97 14.69
C PRO A 496 16.84 4.56 15.29
N LEU A 497 17.71 4.37 16.29
CA LEU A 497 17.82 3.08 16.98
C LEU A 497 16.58 2.78 17.82
N THR A 498 15.99 3.79 18.46
CA THR A 498 14.73 3.66 19.22
C THR A 498 13.62 3.11 18.34
N ALA A 499 13.45 3.65 17.13
CA ALA A 499 12.46 3.17 16.16
C ALA A 499 12.73 1.71 15.72
N LEU A 500 14.00 1.35 15.47
CA LEU A 500 14.39 -0.02 15.12
C LEU A 500 14.08 -1.00 16.27
N LEU A 501 14.38 -0.65 17.51
CA LEU A 501 14.11 -1.50 18.67
C LEU A 501 12.60 -1.71 18.89
N LEU A 502 11.77 -0.69 18.63
CA LEU A 502 10.32 -0.82 18.69
C LEU A 502 9.77 -1.72 17.59
N LEU A 503 10.25 -1.55 16.35
CA LEU A 503 9.93 -2.48 15.26
C LEU A 503 10.30 -3.92 15.62
N TRP A 504 11.49 -4.11 16.17
CA TRP A 504 11.98 -5.43 16.54
C TRP A 504 11.17 -6.08 17.68
N ASP A 505 10.59 -5.30 18.59
CA ASP A 505 9.64 -5.82 19.58
C ASP A 505 8.40 -6.42 18.92
N GLY A 506 7.84 -5.73 17.90
CA GLY A 506 6.75 -6.25 17.08
C GLY A 506 7.12 -7.54 16.34
N VAL A 507 8.31 -7.60 15.76
CA VAL A 507 8.86 -8.83 15.14
C VAL A 507 8.98 -9.96 16.17
N CYS A 508 9.42 -9.65 17.41
CA CYS A 508 9.53 -10.66 18.46
C CYS A 508 8.16 -11.24 18.84
N HIS A 509 7.12 -10.40 18.92
CA HIS A 509 5.74 -10.88 19.15
C HIS A 509 5.20 -11.70 17.98
N LEU A 510 5.42 -11.26 16.74
CA LEU A 510 5.02 -11.99 15.54
C LEU A 510 5.61 -13.42 15.52
N PHE A 511 6.87 -13.55 15.93
CA PHE A 511 7.59 -14.82 16.03
C PHE A 511 7.55 -15.44 17.44
N SER A 512 6.59 -15.06 18.30
CA SER A 512 6.48 -15.61 19.65
C SER A 512 6.44 -17.15 19.63
N GLY A 513 7.32 -17.78 20.39
CA GLY A 513 7.47 -19.24 20.44
C GLY A 513 8.19 -19.85 19.22
N LYS A 514 8.77 -19.02 18.34
CA LYS A 514 9.56 -19.43 17.17
C LYS A 514 10.90 -18.69 17.14
N ALA A 515 11.85 -19.28 16.43
CA ALA A 515 13.13 -18.62 16.13
C ALA A 515 12.90 -17.48 15.13
N LYS A 516 13.53 -16.34 15.36
CA LYS A 516 13.52 -15.22 14.41
C LYS A 516 14.52 -15.52 13.28
N PRO A 517 14.30 -15.03 12.04
CA PRO A 517 15.22 -15.28 10.94
C PRO A 517 16.64 -14.78 11.28
N SER A 518 17.64 -15.66 11.18
CA SER A 518 19.03 -15.34 11.57
C SER A 518 19.64 -14.21 10.73
N GLY A 519 19.22 -14.09 9.47
CA GLY A 519 19.56 -12.96 8.60
C GLY A 519 19.10 -11.63 9.19
N TRP A 520 17.86 -11.55 9.67
CA TRP A 520 17.29 -10.35 10.27
C TRP A 520 17.95 -9.99 11.60
N VAL A 521 18.25 -10.99 12.45
CA VAL A 521 19.03 -10.78 13.69
C VAL A 521 20.40 -10.21 13.36
N ALA A 522 21.07 -10.73 12.32
CA ALA A 522 22.35 -10.20 11.89
C ALA A 522 22.25 -8.76 11.37
N LEU A 523 21.17 -8.40 10.65
CA LEU A 523 20.91 -7.03 10.22
C LEU A 523 20.72 -6.08 11.40
N LEU A 524 19.87 -6.44 12.37
CA LEU A 524 19.66 -5.67 13.61
C LEU A 524 20.97 -5.39 14.34
N LEU A 525 21.78 -6.43 14.56
CA LEU A 525 23.04 -6.30 15.28
C LEU A 525 24.09 -5.50 14.50
N LYS A 526 24.08 -5.56 13.17
CA LYS A 526 24.93 -4.72 12.32
C LYS A 526 24.48 -3.26 12.40
N ALA A 527 23.20 -2.98 12.31
CA ALA A 527 22.64 -1.64 12.44
C ALA A 527 22.98 -1.03 13.81
N ALA A 528 22.83 -1.77 14.90
CA ALA A 528 23.18 -1.31 16.24
C ALA A 528 24.67 -0.92 16.41
N LYS A 529 25.59 -1.50 15.62
CA LYS A 529 27.02 -1.13 15.64
C LYS A 529 27.31 0.26 15.10
N LEU A 530 26.39 0.82 14.30
CA LEU A 530 26.53 2.15 13.73
C LEU A 530 26.39 3.26 14.78
N PHE A 531 25.86 2.93 15.96
CA PHE A 531 25.63 3.87 17.05
C PHE A 531 26.75 3.79 18.11
N SER A 532 27.00 4.89 18.81
CA SER A 532 27.91 4.88 19.97
C SER A 532 27.33 4.05 21.13
N ALA A 533 28.17 3.63 22.08
CA ALA A 533 27.69 2.90 23.27
C ALA A 533 26.70 3.74 24.10
N GLN A 534 26.97 5.04 24.26
CA GLN A 534 26.10 5.97 24.96
C GLN A 534 24.74 6.10 24.25
N THR A 535 24.76 6.22 22.91
CA THR A 535 23.54 6.30 22.10
C THR A 535 22.71 5.01 22.18
N ARG A 536 23.36 3.84 22.21
CA ARG A 536 22.66 2.56 22.42
C ARG A 536 21.99 2.48 23.79
N VAL A 537 22.64 2.95 24.84
CA VAL A 537 22.03 3.03 26.19
C VAL A 537 20.82 3.97 26.16
N ALA A 538 20.98 5.17 25.59
CA ALA A 538 19.89 6.14 25.50
C ALA A 538 18.68 5.58 24.72
N ALA A 539 18.90 4.89 23.60
CA ALA A 539 17.82 4.24 22.85
C ALA A 539 17.15 3.12 23.65
N ALA A 540 17.93 2.27 24.34
CA ALA A 540 17.39 1.20 25.18
C ALA A 540 16.55 1.74 26.36
N GLU A 541 16.94 2.88 26.93
CA GLU A 541 16.17 3.61 27.95
C GLU A 541 14.88 4.21 27.35
N ALA A 542 14.95 4.81 26.17
CA ALA A 542 13.81 5.46 25.49
C ALA A 542 12.68 4.46 25.13
N VAL A 543 13.01 3.19 24.94
CA VAL A 543 12.03 2.13 24.68
C VAL A 543 11.61 1.36 25.95
N ARG A 544 12.20 1.68 27.11
CA ARG A 544 11.86 1.03 28.39
C ARG A 544 10.38 1.23 28.70
N GLY A 545 9.68 0.15 29.06
CA GLY A 545 8.24 0.16 29.33
C GLY A 545 7.35 0.24 28.08
N ARG A 546 7.94 0.43 26.89
CA ARG A 546 7.23 0.37 25.60
C ARG A 546 7.47 -0.97 24.90
N VAL A 547 8.65 -1.55 25.05
CA VAL A 547 8.91 -2.95 24.64
C VAL A 547 8.28 -3.91 25.64
N SER A 548 7.67 -4.97 25.11
CA SER A 548 6.89 -5.91 25.92
C SER A 548 7.18 -7.38 25.60
N SER A 549 7.89 -7.69 24.52
CA SER A 549 8.29 -9.05 24.22
C SER A 549 9.38 -9.53 25.18
N SER A 550 9.32 -10.81 25.55
CA SER A 550 10.29 -11.42 26.48
C SER A 550 11.75 -11.29 25.98
N PRO A 551 12.07 -11.57 24.69
CA PRO A 551 13.42 -11.37 24.17
C PRO A 551 13.93 -9.93 24.28
N MET A 552 13.07 -8.94 24.01
CA MET A 552 13.47 -7.54 24.08
C MET A 552 13.67 -7.05 25.50
N ALA A 553 12.83 -7.50 26.43
CA ALA A 553 13.02 -7.23 27.86
C ALA A 553 14.36 -7.80 28.36
N ALA A 554 14.69 -9.04 27.98
CA ALA A 554 15.97 -9.68 28.32
C ALA A 554 17.18 -9.01 27.63
N ALA A 555 17.00 -8.47 26.43
CA ALA A 555 18.04 -7.77 25.68
C ALA A 555 18.34 -6.37 26.21
N SER A 556 17.42 -5.74 26.95
CA SER A 556 17.53 -4.35 27.43
C SER A 556 18.89 -3.98 28.05
N PRO A 557 19.46 -4.74 29.02
CA PRO A 557 20.75 -4.41 29.62
C PRO A 557 21.96 -4.67 28.71
N LEU A 558 21.78 -5.33 27.56
CA LEU A 558 22.87 -5.81 26.71
C LEU A 558 23.18 -4.87 25.53
N TRP A 559 22.33 -3.87 25.28
CA TRP A 559 22.48 -2.95 24.15
C TRP A 559 23.70 -2.03 24.26
N GLY A 560 24.02 -1.53 25.46
CA GLY A 560 25.14 -0.58 25.66
C GLY A 560 26.48 -1.13 25.18
N GLU A 561 26.90 -2.27 25.73
CA GLU A 561 28.14 -2.97 25.33
C GLU A 561 28.00 -3.78 24.03
N LEU A 562 26.78 -3.89 23.50
CA LEU A 562 26.44 -4.67 22.31
C LEU A 562 27.05 -6.08 22.32
N LYS A 563 26.74 -6.85 23.37
CA LYS A 563 27.23 -8.22 23.55
C LYS A 563 26.56 -9.17 22.56
N ALA A 564 26.98 -9.14 21.29
CA ALA A 564 26.37 -9.93 20.23
C ALA A 564 26.29 -11.44 20.54
N ALA A 565 27.28 -11.99 21.25
CA ALA A 565 27.27 -13.38 21.69
C ALA A 565 26.16 -13.71 22.73
N GLN A 566 25.69 -12.70 23.47
CA GLN A 566 24.59 -12.83 24.43
C GLN A 566 23.24 -12.43 23.81
N LEU A 567 23.22 -11.45 22.90
CA LEU A 567 22.02 -11.00 22.21
C LEU A 567 21.51 -12.02 21.18
N ARG A 568 22.40 -12.66 20.40
CA ARG A 568 21.99 -13.61 19.36
C ARG A 568 21.13 -14.75 19.90
N PRO A 569 21.52 -15.46 20.98
CA PRO A 569 20.69 -16.53 21.53
C PRO A 569 19.28 -16.07 21.92
N LEU A 570 19.12 -14.84 22.45
CA LEU A 570 17.80 -14.33 22.85
C LEU A 570 16.82 -14.23 21.69
N PHE A 571 17.30 -14.01 20.46
CA PHE A 571 16.44 -13.85 19.28
C PHE A 571 16.42 -15.10 18.38
N GLU A 572 17.53 -15.85 18.31
CA GLU A 572 17.64 -17.00 17.42
C GLU A 572 17.05 -18.29 18.05
N THR A 573 16.76 -18.31 19.36
CA THR A 573 16.03 -19.43 19.98
C THR A 573 14.52 -19.17 19.99
N ALA A 574 13.73 -20.24 19.90
CA ALA A 574 12.31 -20.14 20.21
C ALA A 574 12.14 -19.65 21.65
N ASP A 575 11.23 -18.72 21.86
CA ASP A 575 10.84 -18.25 23.19
C ASP A 575 10.08 -19.39 23.88
N VAL A 576 10.80 -20.39 24.38
CA VAL A 576 10.22 -21.43 25.21
C VAL A 576 9.97 -20.75 26.55
N PRO A 577 8.71 -20.56 27.00
CA PRO A 577 8.48 -20.14 28.35
C PRO A 577 9.16 -21.18 29.24
N ASP A 578 9.99 -20.71 30.17
CA ASP A 578 10.69 -21.55 31.13
C ASP A 578 9.60 -22.19 32.01
N ILE A 579 9.09 -23.35 31.58
CA ILE A 579 8.19 -24.18 32.37
C ILE A 579 9.08 -24.77 33.45
N GLY A 580 9.17 -24.04 34.56
CA GLY A 580 9.60 -24.48 35.89
C GLY A 580 10.76 -25.50 35.92
N SER A 581 11.94 -25.01 36.28
CA SER A 581 12.91 -25.68 37.16
C SER A 581 12.63 -27.17 37.46
N GLY A 582 13.20 -28.09 36.67
CA GLY A 582 13.10 -29.51 37.00
C GLY A 582 13.49 -30.47 35.88
N GLY A 583 14.69 -30.34 35.31
CA GLY A 583 15.17 -31.35 34.36
C GLY A 583 16.50 -30.98 33.71
N GLN A 584 17.60 -31.19 34.42
CA GLN A 584 18.91 -31.28 33.77
C GLN A 584 18.93 -32.46 32.80
N ASN A 585 19.60 -32.25 31.66
CA ASN A 585 19.98 -33.21 30.61
C ASN A 585 18.92 -33.57 29.56
N GLU A 586 18.88 -32.79 28.48
CA GLU A 586 18.82 -33.33 27.12
C GLU A 586 19.23 -32.26 26.08
N ARG A 587 20.51 -31.85 26.11
CA ARG A 587 21.15 -31.13 25.00
C ARG A 587 22.37 -31.93 24.52
N ALA A 588 22.12 -32.94 23.69
CA ALA A 588 23.13 -33.50 22.80
C ALA A 588 22.46 -34.32 21.69
N GLY A 589 22.45 -33.80 20.46
CA GLY A 589 22.17 -34.62 19.29
C GLY A 589 21.37 -33.92 18.20
N LYS A 590 22.07 -33.17 17.35
CA LYS A 590 21.88 -33.14 15.87
C LYS A 590 22.77 -32.05 15.26
N ARG A 591 24.08 -32.28 15.34
CA ARG A 591 25.04 -31.86 14.31
C ARG A 591 25.43 -33.14 13.58
N GLN A 592 25.55 -33.05 12.25
CA GLN A 592 25.79 -34.12 11.27
C GLN A 592 24.52 -34.84 10.76
N ARG A 593 24.02 -34.42 9.59
CA ARG A 593 24.17 -35.18 8.33
C ARG A 593 23.64 -34.38 7.14
N ARG A 594 24.51 -34.31 6.12
CA ARG A 594 24.40 -33.75 4.77
C ARG A 594 24.49 -32.24 4.63
#